data_AF-A0A2T0GVM9-F1
#
_entry.id   AF-A0A2T0GVM9-F1
#
_cell.length_a   1.000
_cell.length_b   1.000
_cell.length_c   1.000
_cell.angle_alpha   90.00
_cell.angle_beta   90.00
_cell.angle_gamma   90.00
#
_symmetry.space_group_name_H-M   'P 1'
#
loop_
_entity.id
_entity.type
_entity.pdbx_description
1 polymer ?
#
loop_
_entity_poly.entity_id
_entity_poly.type
_entity_poly.pdbx_seq_one_letter_code
_entity_poly.pdbx_strand_id
1 'polypeptide(L)'
;MGQKINPHGFRLGITTDWKSRWYADKQYAEYVAEDVKIRNHLSRGMERAGISKVEIERTRERVRVDIHTARPGIVIGRRGAEADRIRGSLEKLTGKQVQLNILEVKNSEADAQLVAQGIAEQLSNRVSFRRAMRKGIQSAMRSSQVKGIRVQCSGRLGGAEMSRSEFYREGQVPLHTLRADMDYGFFEARTTFGRIGVKVWIYKGELIGGLKQKQQESEVRPPRGEGGGGGGRRSERGGKRRSGASGTTNTGTQGGRSAKGPKSGGSAESPQQEQTATDAAAENAPAVSEPHAEQKTED
;
A
#
# COMPACT_ATOMS: atom_id res chain seq x y z
N MET A 1 -7.47 28.18 12.29
CA MET A 1 -7.56 28.87 10.99
C MET A 1 -8.04 27.90 9.90
N GLY A 2 -9.23 28.16 9.35
CA GLY A 2 -10.01 27.23 8.51
C GLY A 2 -10.33 27.70 7.08
N GLN A 3 -9.52 28.57 6.49
CA GLN A 3 -9.84 29.22 5.21
C GLN A 3 -9.34 28.46 3.95
N LYS A 4 -9.15 27.13 4.03
CA LYS A 4 -8.64 26.33 2.90
C LYS A 4 -9.72 25.40 2.37
N ILE A 5 -10.01 25.52 1.07
CA ILE A 5 -10.96 24.66 0.35
C ILE A 5 -10.35 23.26 0.17
N ASN A 6 -11.20 22.22 0.11
CA ASN A 6 -10.76 20.87 -0.24
C ASN A 6 -10.16 20.85 -1.66
N PRO A 7 -8.88 20.47 -1.85
CA PRO A 7 -8.23 20.47 -3.16
C PRO A 7 -8.92 19.60 -4.22
N HIS A 8 -9.54 18.49 -3.79
CA HIS A 8 -10.31 17.62 -4.67
C HIS A 8 -11.61 18.29 -5.11
N GLY A 9 -12.30 18.99 -4.21
CA GLY A 9 -13.53 19.72 -4.53
C GLY A 9 -13.25 20.91 -5.46
N PHE A 10 -12.17 21.64 -5.20
CA PHE A 10 -11.74 22.79 -6.00
C PHE A 10 -11.40 22.44 -7.46
N ARG A 11 -11.08 21.17 -7.74
CA ARG A 11 -10.65 20.65 -9.04
C ARG A 11 -11.68 19.75 -9.72
N LEU A 12 -12.85 19.61 -9.12
CA LEU A 12 -13.91 18.74 -9.63
C LEU A 12 -14.42 19.28 -10.97
N GLY A 13 -14.42 18.44 -12.00
CA GLY A 13 -14.82 18.82 -13.36
C GLY A 13 -13.72 19.44 -14.22
N ILE A 14 -12.52 19.68 -13.67
CA ILE A 14 -11.36 20.22 -14.44
C ILE A 14 -10.25 19.18 -14.56
N THR A 15 -9.76 18.66 -13.42
CA THR A 15 -8.69 17.65 -13.35
C THR A 15 -9.09 16.40 -12.58
N THR A 16 -10.12 16.50 -11.73
CA THR A 16 -10.65 15.37 -10.94
C THR A 16 -12.09 15.03 -11.33
N ASP A 17 -12.40 13.74 -11.34
CA ASP A 17 -13.70 13.19 -11.66
C ASP A 17 -14.57 12.93 -10.42
N TRP A 18 -15.87 12.77 -10.65
CA TRP A 18 -16.84 12.36 -9.64
C TRP A 18 -16.56 10.94 -9.13
N LYS A 19 -16.86 10.70 -7.85
CA LYS A 19 -16.77 9.37 -7.22
C LYS A 19 -18.04 8.53 -7.37
N SER A 20 -19.18 9.16 -7.65
CA SER A 20 -20.42 8.46 -7.99
C SER A 20 -20.87 8.97 -9.35
N ARG A 21 -21.21 8.07 -10.27
CA ARG A 21 -21.62 8.40 -11.65
C ARG A 21 -22.98 7.75 -11.93
N TRP A 22 -24.02 8.56 -11.87
CA TRP A 22 -25.39 8.18 -12.20
C TRP A 22 -26.25 9.42 -12.35
N TYR A 23 -27.43 9.26 -12.94
CA TYR A 23 -28.42 10.33 -13.12
C TYR A 23 -29.79 9.87 -12.59
N ALA A 24 -30.47 10.71 -11.83
CA ALA A 24 -31.83 10.47 -11.38
C ALA A 24 -32.53 11.80 -11.11
N ASP A 25 -33.78 11.93 -11.56
CA ASP A 25 -34.62 13.11 -11.31
C ASP A 25 -35.31 13.01 -9.94
N LYS A 26 -36.36 12.18 -9.85
CA LYS A 26 -37.20 12.08 -8.65
C LYS A 26 -36.57 11.28 -7.51
N GLN A 27 -35.76 10.27 -7.85
CA GLN A 27 -35.16 9.32 -6.89
C GLN A 27 -33.79 9.77 -6.37
N TYR A 28 -33.40 11.04 -6.61
CA TYR A 28 -32.07 11.53 -6.25
C TYR A 28 -31.77 11.39 -4.75
N ALA A 29 -32.70 11.81 -3.90
CA ALA A 29 -32.53 11.79 -2.44
C ALA A 29 -32.35 10.35 -1.91
N GLU A 30 -33.12 9.40 -2.43
CA GLU A 30 -33.05 7.98 -2.08
C GLU A 30 -31.68 7.39 -2.45
N TYR A 31 -31.20 7.65 -3.67
CA TYR A 31 -29.89 7.16 -4.12
C TYR A 31 -28.72 7.78 -3.36
N VAL A 32 -28.81 9.05 -2.97
CA VAL A 32 -27.80 9.66 -2.09
C VAL A 32 -27.80 9.00 -0.72
N ALA A 33 -28.98 8.75 -0.13
CA ALA A 33 -29.09 8.09 1.17
C ALA A 33 -28.51 6.66 1.13
N GLU A 34 -28.77 5.92 0.06
CA GLU A 34 -28.15 4.61 -0.18
C GLU A 34 -26.63 4.71 -0.35
N ASP A 35 -26.12 5.63 -1.16
CA ASP A 35 -24.68 5.82 -1.37
C ASP A 35 -23.94 6.10 -0.05
N VAL A 36 -24.53 6.91 0.84
CA VAL A 36 -23.98 7.18 2.19
C VAL A 36 -23.93 5.89 3.03
N LYS A 37 -25.00 5.09 3.01
CA LYS A 37 -25.04 3.80 3.73
C LYS A 37 -24.00 2.83 3.20
N ILE A 38 -23.87 2.70 1.87
CA ILE A 38 -22.87 1.86 1.19
C ILE A 38 -21.46 2.29 1.61
N ARG A 39 -21.13 3.58 1.50
CA ARG A 39 -19.79 4.10 1.85
C ARG A 39 -19.48 3.90 3.34
N ASN A 40 -20.45 4.12 4.23
CA ASN A 40 -20.27 3.90 5.66
C ASN A 40 -20.07 2.42 6.00
N HIS A 41 -20.81 1.52 5.34
CA HIS A 41 -20.66 0.09 5.53
C HIS A 41 -19.29 -0.39 5.06
N LEU A 42 -18.86 0.01 3.86
CA LEU A 42 -17.55 -0.36 3.31
C LEU A 42 -16.37 0.23 4.12
N SER A 43 -16.54 1.42 4.70
CA SER A 43 -15.50 2.03 5.53
C SER A 43 -15.37 1.34 6.89
N ARG A 44 -16.44 0.72 7.40
CA ARG A 44 -16.46 0.01 8.69
C ARG A 44 -16.05 -1.44 8.49
N GLY A 45 -14.92 -1.84 9.08
CA GLY A 45 -14.44 -3.23 9.05
C GLY A 45 -13.35 -3.52 8.02
N MET A 46 -13.13 -2.64 7.05
CA MET A 46 -12.06 -2.78 6.04
C MET A 46 -10.89 -1.80 6.19
N GLU A 47 -10.68 -1.26 7.39
CA GLU A 47 -9.48 -0.46 7.69
C GLU A 47 -8.22 -1.26 7.31
N ARG A 48 -8.14 -2.56 7.65
CA ARG A 48 -6.99 -3.40 7.29
C ARG A 48 -6.80 -3.64 5.79
N ALA A 49 -7.82 -3.45 4.95
CA ALA A 49 -7.66 -3.62 3.51
C ALA A 49 -6.95 -2.42 2.87
N GLY A 50 -7.09 -1.22 3.45
CA GLY A 50 -6.55 0.01 2.87
C GLY A 50 -7.34 0.43 1.63
N ILE A 51 -8.56 0.95 1.85
CA ILE A 51 -9.43 1.42 0.77
C ILE A 51 -9.03 2.86 0.43
N SER A 52 -8.67 3.09 -0.84
CA SER A 52 -8.38 4.43 -1.37
C SER A 52 -9.67 5.14 -1.79
N LYS A 53 -10.43 4.51 -2.70
CA LYS A 53 -11.60 5.11 -3.34
C LYS A 53 -12.69 4.06 -3.51
N VAL A 54 -13.93 4.49 -3.30
CA VAL A 54 -15.12 3.73 -3.64
C VAL A 54 -15.85 4.49 -4.74
N GLU A 55 -15.94 3.87 -5.91
CA GLU A 55 -16.69 4.36 -7.05
C GLU A 55 -18.03 3.64 -7.12
N ILE A 56 -19.10 4.41 -7.35
CA ILE A 56 -20.45 3.88 -7.43
C ILE A 56 -21.04 4.32 -8.77
N GLU A 57 -21.35 3.35 -9.61
CA GLU A 57 -22.09 3.56 -10.85
C GLU A 57 -23.45 2.89 -10.71
N ARG A 58 -24.51 3.58 -11.14
CA ARG A 58 -25.87 3.04 -11.07
C ARG A 58 -26.50 3.00 -12.44
N THR A 59 -27.02 1.84 -12.78
CA THR A 59 -28.02 1.67 -13.82
C THR A 59 -29.40 1.57 -13.14
N ARG A 60 -30.50 1.56 -13.90
CA ARG A 60 -31.87 1.52 -13.34
C ARG A 60 -32.05 0.40 -12.29
N GLU A 61 -31.58 -0.80 -12.60
CA GLU A 61 -31.82 -2.01 -11.78
C GLU A 61 -30.58 -2.50 -11.02
N ARG A 62 -29.38 -2.12 -11.46
CA ARG A 62 -28.12 -2.70 -10.97
C ARG A 62 -27.22 -1.59 -10.45
N VAL A 63 -26.57 -1.87 -9.32
CA VAL A 63 -25.56 -0.99 -8.73
C VAL A 63 -24.19 -1.64 -8.90
N ARG A 64 -23.27 -0.92 -9.54
CA ARG A 64 -21.89 -1.32 -9.69
C ARG A 64 -21.04 -0.55 -8.68
N VAL A 65 -20.34 -1.28 -7.83
CA VAL A 65 -19.47 -0.74 -6.80
C VAL A 65 -18.04 -1.17 -7.09
N ASP A 66 -17.21 -0.20 -7.45
CA ASP A 66 -15.81 -0.42 -7.81
C ASP A 66 -14.93 0.08 -6.65
N ILE A 67 -14.32 -0.87 -5.94
CA ILE A 67 -13.46 -0.61 -4.77
C ILE A 67 -12.00 -0.60 -5.21
N HIS A 68 -11.34 0.54 -5.02
CA HIS A 68 -9.91 0.68 -5.22
C HIS A 68 -9.19 0.45 -3.88
N THR A 69 -8.37 -0.59 -3.81
CA THR A 69 -7.71 -1.04 -2.59
C THR A 69 -6.22 -1.27 -2.79
N ALA A 70 -5.43 -1.04 -1.74
CA ALA A 70 -4.01 -1.41 -1.72
C ALA A 70 -3.80 -2.92 -1.59
N ARG A 71 -4.74 -3.63 -0.94
CA ARG A 71 -4.62 -5.06 -0.63
C ARG A 71 -5.90 -5.79 -1.03
N PRO A 72 -6.04 -6.21 -2.30
CA PRO A 72 -7.25 -6.89 -2.78
C PRO A 72 -7.49 -8.23 -2.08
N GLY A 73 -6.42 -8.96 -1.69
CA GLY A 73 -6.55 -10.26 -1.03
C GLY A 73 -7.32 -10.21 0.30
N ILE A 74 -7.24 -9.11 1.05
CA ILE A 74 -7.99 -8.94 2.30
C ILE A 74 -9.48 -8.71 2.01
N VAL A 75 -9.81 -7.99 0.93
CA VAL A 75 -11.20 -7.69 0.54
C VAL A 75 -11.90 -8.91 -0.05
N ILE A 76 -11.18 -9.74 -0.81
CA ILE A 76 -11.72 -10.98 -1.38
C ILE A 76 -11.88 -12.05 -0.28
N GLY A 77 -10.91 -12.14 0.62
CA GLY A 77 -10.89 -13.15 1.68
C GLY A 77 -10.56 -14.56 1.17
N ARG A 78 -10.68 -15.55 2.05
CA ARG A 78 -10.40 -16.95 1.69
C ARG A 78 -11.49 -17.47 0.76
N ARG A 79 -11.11 -17.90 -0.45
CA ARG A 79 -12.03 -18.42 -1.49
C ARG A 79 -13.19 -17.47 -1.84
N GLY A 80 -13.01 -16.15 -1.69
CA GLY A 80 -14.06 -15.17 -2.02
C GLY A 80 -15.14 -14.97 -0.95
N ALA A 81 -15.04 -15.65 0.21
CA ALA A 81 -16.07 -15.59 1.24
C ALA A 81 -16.36 -14.18 1.76
N GLU A 82 -15.36 -13.30 1.82
CA GLU A 82 -15.55 -11.93 2.29
C GLU A 82 -16.23 -11.08 1.22
N ALA A 83 -15.83 -11.22 -0.05
CA ALA A 83 -16.47 -10.55 -1.17
C ALA A 83 -17.96 -10.91 -1.29
N ASP A 84 -18.31 -12.18 -1.10
CA ASP A 84 -19.70 -12.64 -1.14
C ASP A 84 -20.51 -12.13 0.07
N ARG A 85 -19.89 -12.06 1.26
CA ARG A 85 -20.52 -11.44 2.44
C ARG A 85 -20.80 -9.95 2.23
N ILE A 86 -19.84 -9.23 1.65
CA ILE A 86 -19.99 -7.80 1.33
C ILE A 86 -21.09 -7.63 0.29
N ARG A 87 -21.09 -8.42 -0.79
CA ARG A 87 -22.14 -8.39 -1.82
C ARG A 87 -23.51 -8.61 -1.19
N GLY A 88 -23.69 -9.66 -0.40
CA GLY A 88 -24.97 -9.95 0.26
C GLY A 88 -25.41 -8.87 1.25
N SER A 89 -24.47 -8.20 1.92
CA SER A 89 -24.78 -7.06 2.81
C SER A 89 -25.19 -5.82 2.03
N LEU A 90 -24.55 -5.55 0.89
CA LEU A 90 -24.89 -4.44 0.00
C LEU A 90 -26.25 -4.66 -0.70
N GLU A 91 -26.56 -5.89 -1.10
CA GLU A 91 -27.86 -6.24 -1.68
C GLU A 91 -29.00 -6.02 -0.67
N LYS A 92 -28.80 -6.42 0.60
CA LYS A 92 -29.78 -6.15 1.68
C LYS A 92 -29.99 -4.66 1.94
N LEU A 93 -28.94 -3.84 1.83
CA LEU A 93 -29.02 -2.40 2.05
C LEU A 93 -29.68 -1.63 0.90
N THR A 94 -29.47 -2.12 -0.33
CA THR A 94 -29.88 -1.41 -1.56
C THR A 94 -31.20 -1.94 -2.12
N GLY A 95 -31.57 -3.19 -1.80
CA GLY A 95 -32.74 -3.87 -2.39
C GLY A 95 -32.59 -4.12 -3.90
N LYS A 96 -31.38 -3.99 -4.44
CA LYS A 96 -31.03 -4.11 -5.86
C LYS A 96 -29.86 -5.06 -6.03
N GLN A 97 -29.68 -5.61 -7.22
CA GLN A 97 -28.54 -6.47 -7.52
C GLN A 97 -27.25 -5.65 -7.55
N VAL A 98 -26.22 -6.12 -6.82
CA VAL A 98 -24.94 -5.42 -6.69
C VAL A 98 -23.83 -6.17 -7.42
N GLN A 99 -23.17 -5.48 -8.35
CA GLN A 99 -21.91 -5.93 -8.94
C GLN A 99 -20.76 -5.30 -8.17
N LEU A 100 -19.94 -6.13 -7.52
CA LEU A 100 -18.78 -5.69 -6.76
C LEU A 100 -17.51 -5.96 -7.56
N ASN A 101 -16.80 -4.91 -7.97
CA ASN A 101 -15.48 -5.03 -8.59
C ASN A 101 -14.41 -4.55 -7.62
N ILE A 102 -13.34 -5.34 -7.48
CA ILE A 102 -12.22 -5.01 -6.60
C ILE A 102 -11.02 -4.75 -7.50
N LEU A 103 -10.54 -3.52 -7.49
CA LEU A 103 -9.44 -3.04 -8.30
C LEU A 103 -8.24 -2.74 -7.40
N GLU A 104 -7.07 -3.20 -7.84
CA GLU A 104 -5.82 -2.95 -7.14
C GLU A 104 -5.25 -1.57 -7.52
N VAL A 105 -4.82 -0.82 -6.50
CA VAL A 105 -4.05 0.41 -6.69
C VAL A 105 -2.59 0.04 -6.97
N LYS A 106 -2.13 0.28 -8.20
CA LYS A 106 -0.76 -0.07 -8.63
C LYS A 106 0.35 0.47 -7.72
N ASN A 107 0.24 1.74 -7.31
CA ASN A 107 1.21 2.41 -6.45
C ASN A 107 0.49 2.96 -5.20
N SER A 108 0.52 2.20 -4.11
CA SER A 108 -0.11 2.60 -2.84
C SER A 108 0.53 3.84 -2.21
N GLU A 109 1.84 4.00 -2.37
CA GLU A 109 2.61 5.14 -1.83
C GLU A 109 2.37 6.45 -2.60
N ALA A 110 1.80 6.39 -3.81
CA ALA A 110 1.45 7.56 -4.59
C ALA A 110 0.02 8.06 -4.31
N ASP A 111 -0.78 7.29 -3.58
CA ASP A 111 -2.16 7.61 -3.24
C ASP A 111 -2.25 8.35 -1.90
N ALA A 112 -2.85 9.53 -1.91
CA ALA A 112 -2.86 10.38 -0.72
C ALA A 112 -3.67 9.77 0.44
N GLN A 113 -4.75 9.04 0.15
CA GLN A 113 -5.60 8.43 1.16
C GLN A 113 -4.89 7.25 1.83
N LEU A 114 -4.20 6.42 1.04
CA LEU A 114 -3.44 5.28 1.57
C LEU A 114 -2.23 5.72 2.40
N VAL A 115 -1.53 6.78 1.96
CA VAL A 115 -0.43 7.37 2.73
C VAL A 115 -0.95 7.96 4.05
N ALA A 116 -2.08 8.68 4.02
CA ALA A 116 -2.71 9.23 5.23
C ALA A 116 -3.09 8.12 6.22
N GLN A 117 -3.67 7.04 5.72
CA GLN A 117 -4.02 5.88 6.52
C GLN A 117 -2.78 5.19 7.12
N GLY A 118 -1.73 4.96 6.32
CA GLY A 118 -0.49 4.33 6.80
C GLY A 118 0.22 5.15 7.88
N ILE A 119 0.20 6.48 7.78
CA ILE A 119 0.71 7.37 8.84
C ILE A 119 -0.17 7.28 10.09
N ALA A 120 -1.50 7.29 9.92
CA ALA A 120 -2.43 7.19 11.04
C ALA A 120 -2.30 5.87 11.81
N GLU A 121 -2.11 4.75 11.10
CA GLU A 121 -1.84 3.43 11.70
C GLU A 121 -0.52 3.41 12.48
N GLN A 122 0.51 4.11 12.00
CA GLN A 122 1.77 4.24 12.76
C GLN A 122 1.60 5.09 14.02
N LEU A 123 0.79 6.15 13.94
CA LEU A 123 0.49 7.01 15.10
C LEU A 123 -0.35 6.29 16.15
N SER A 124 -1.32 5.44 15.76
CA SER A 124 -2.09 4.62 16.70
C SER A 124 -1.22 3.57 17.39
N ASN A 125 -0.24 3.02 16.67
CA ASN A 125 0.78 2.11 17.21
C ASN A 125 1.89 2.79 18.02
N ARG A 126 1.68 4.05 18.46
CA ARG A 126 2.60 4.83 19.34
C ARG A 126 3.98 5.10 18.73
N VAL A 127 4.12 5.04 17.40
CA VAL A 127 5.35 5.48 16.74
C VAL A 127 5.48 7.00 16.84
N SER A 128 6.70 7.49 17.03
CA SER A 128 6.99 8.93 17.01
C SER A 128 6.44 9.59 15.75
N PHE A 129 5.63 10.64 15.93
CA PHE A 129 4.92 11.30 14.84
C PHE A 129 5.87 11.93 13.80
N ARG A 130 7.04 12.42 14.24
CA ARG A 130 8.09 12.93 13.34
C ARG A 130 8.65 11.82 12.45
N ARG A 131 8.85 10.62 13.02
CA ARG A 131 9.34 9.45 12.28
C ARG A 131 8.30 8.96 11.29
N ALA A 132 7.03 8.85 11.72
CA ALA A 132 5.93 8.43 10.86
C ALA A 132 5.74 9.37 9.66
N MET A 133 5.76 10.68 9.88
CA MET A 133 5.64 11.66 8.79
C MET A 133 6.83 11.61 7.82
N ARG A 134 8.08 11.60 8.32
CA ARG A 134 9.27 11.50 7.46
C ARG A 134 9.27 10.23 6.63
N LYS A 135 8.90 9.10 7.24
CA LYS A 135 8.79 7.82 6.53
C LYS A 135 7.74 7.90 5.42
N GLY A 136 6.56 8.43 5.70
CA GLY A 136 5.50 8.59 4.69
C GLY A 136 5.91 9.50 3.53
N ILE A 137 6.60 10.61 3.83
CA ILE A 137 7.13 11.54 2.81
C ILE A 137 8.17 10.84 1.92
N GLN A 138 9.14 10.16 2.52
CA GLN A 138 10.20 9.46 1.78
C GLN A 138 9.65 8.31 0.94
N SER A 139 8.67 7.55 1.45
CA SER A 139 8.04 6.49 0.67
C SER A 139 7.27 7.05 -0.53
N ALA A 140 6.53 8.14 -0.36
CA ALA A 140 5.80 8.78 -1.44
C ALA A 140 6.74 9.38 -2.50
N MET A 141 7.79 10.10 -2.09
CA MET A 141 8.77 10.70 -3.00
C MET A 141 9.62 9.68 -3.76
N ARG A 142 9.73 8.44 -3.27
CA ARG A 142 10.38 7.33 -4.01
C ARG A 142 9.59 6.95 -5.27
N SER A 143 8.28 7.19 -5.28
CA SER A 143 7.44 6.93 -6.44
C SER A 143 7.69 8.00 -7.51
N SER A 144 8.04 7.57 -8.73
CA SER A 144 8.37 8.47 -9.85
C SER A 144 7.24 9.42 -10.27
N GLN A 145 5.99 9.07 -9.95
CA GLN A 145 4.82 9.87 -10.27
C GLN A 145 4.65 11.07 -9.32
N VAL A 146 5.31 11.09 -8.17
CA VAL A 146 5.15 12.13 -7.15
C VAL A 146 6.20 13.21 -7.33
N LYS A 147 5.77 14.44 -7.61
CA LYS A 147 6.65 15.62 -7.73
C LYS A 147 6.74 16.43 -6.43
N GLY A 148 5.83 16.20 -5.51
CA GLY A 148 5.90 16.78 -4.18
C GLY A 148 4.79 16.28 -3.27
N ILE A 149 5.05 16.38 -1.98
CA ILE A 149 4.15 15.94 -0.93
C ILE A 149 4.16 16.94 0.23
N ARG A 150 3.00 17.16 0.82
CA ARG A 150 2.84 17.86 2.10
C ARG A 150 2.07 16.94 3.04
N VAL A 151 2.55 16.76 4.25
CA VAL A 151 1.85 16.05 5.32
C VAL A 151 1.65 17.01 6.48
N GLN A 152 0.44 17.08 7.01
CA GLN A 152 0.11 17.85 8.20
C GLN A 152 -0.59 16.95 9.21
N CYS A 153 -0.05 16.89 10.42
CA CYS A 153 -0.68 16.20 11.54
C CYS A 153 -1.13 17.24 12.57
N SER A 154 -2.37 17.11 13.06
CA SER A 154 -2.94 18.01 14.07
C SER A 154 -3.63 17.23 15.17
N GLY A 155 -3.35 17.58 16.43
CA GLY A 155 -3.97 16.99 17.61
C GLY A 155 -2.99 16.90 18.77
N ARG A 156 -3.23 15.97 19.71
CA ARG A 156 -2.36 15.70 20.87
C ARG A 156 -1.13 14.88 20.46
N LEU A 157 -0.23 15.51 19.71
CA LEU A 157 0.96 14.86 19.16
C LEU A 157 1.89 14.38 20.28
N GLY A 158 2.12 13.06 20.33
CA GLY A 158 2.96 12.42 21.35
C GLY A 158 2.32 12.31 22.73
N GLY A 159 1.01 12.51 22.86
CA GLY A 159 0.30 12.44 24.14
C GLY A 159 0.36 13.70 24.98
N ALA A 160 0.89 14.80 24.43
CA ALA A 160 0.87 16.11 25.08
C ALA A 160 -0.57 16.56 25.41
N GLU A 161 -0.72 17.34 26.48
CA GLU A 161 -2.01 17.90 26.91
C GLU A 161 -2.56 18.89 25.88
N MET A 162 -1.71 19.79 25.39
CA MET A 162 -2.09 20.78 24.38
C MET A 162 -2.00 20.21 22.95
N SER A 163 -3.01 20.51 22.13
CA SER A 163 -3.01 20.14 20.72
C SER A 163 -2.05 21.02 19.93
N ARG A 164 -1.22 20.39 19.10
CA ARG A 164 -0.27 21.05 18.20
C ARG A 164 -0.56 20.66 16.75
N SER A 165 -0.15 21.51 15.83
CA SER A 165 -0.20 21.23 14.39
C SER A 165 1.21 21.30 13.84
N GLU A 166 1.70 20.19 13.32
CA GLU A 166 2.99 20.12 12.65
C GLU A 166 2.79 19.75 11.18
N PHE A 167 3.63 20.31 10.31
CA PHE A 167 3.62 19.98 8.90
C PHE A 167 5.04 19.82 8.36
N TYR A 168 5.19 18.89 7.44
CA TYR A 168 6.40 18.71 6.65
C TYR A 168 6.02 18.73 5.17
N ARG A 169 6.91 19.27 4.34
CA ARG A 169 6.72 19.38 2.90
C ARG A 169 8.02 19.07 2.20
N GLU A 170 7.93 18.34 1.10
CA GLU A 170 9.04 18.04 0.22
C GLU A 170 8.59 18.23 -1.24
N GLY A 171 9.46 18.79 -2.08
CA GLY A 171 9.12 19.11 -3.47
C GLY A 171 8.07 20.22 -3.64
N GLN A 172 7.39 20.18 -4.78
CA GLN A 172 6.43 21.20 -5.20
C GLN A 172 4.98 20.81 -4.83
N VAL A 173 4.22 21.74 -4.25
CA VAL A 173 2.80 21.53 -3.92
C VAL A 173 1.98 22.79 -4.27
N PRO A 174 1.67 23.01 -5.56
CA PRO A 174 0.96 24.21 -6.02
C PRO A 174 -0.56 24.09 -5.77
N LEU A 175 -1.03 24.55 -4.60
CA LEU A 175 -2.44 24.43 -4.20
C LEU A 175 -3.41 25.31 -5.02
N HIS A 176 -2.95 26.47 -5.49
CA HIS A 176 -3.78 27.44 -6.22
C HIS A 176 -3.91 27.11 -7.71
N THR A 177 -3.00 26.30 -8.26
CA THR A 177 -2.98 25.97 -9.68
C THR A 177 -4.02 24.90 -10.00
N LEU A 178 -5.04 25.24 -10.79
CA LEU A 178 -6.14 24.33 -11.15
C LEU A 178 -5.70 23.15 -12.03
N ARG A 179 -4.76 23.39 -12.95
CA ARG A 179 -4.19 22.36 -13.85
C ARG A 179 -3.31 21.32 -13.15
N ALA A 180 -2.94 21.56 -11.89
CA ALA A 180 -2.14 20.63 -11.10
C ALA A 180 -3.00 19.42 -10.70
N ASP A 181 -2.55 18.21 -11.04
CA ASP A 181 -3.15 16.96 -10.53
C ASP A 181 -2.69 16.78 -9.08
N MET A 182 -3.63 17.07 -8.18
CA MET A 182 -3.42 17.06 -6.75
C MET A 182 -4.36 16.07 -6.10
N ASP A 183 -3.75 15.10 -5.43
CA ASP A 183 -4.45 14.13 -4.61
C ASP A 183 -4.47 14.59 -3.16
N TYR A 184 -5.61 14.40 -2.49
CA TYR A 184 -5.81 14.82 -1.10
C TYR A 184 -6.41 13.68 -0.30
N GLY A 185 -5.71 13.30 0.76
CA GLY A 185 -6.12 12.26 1.69
C GLY A 185 -6.31 12.82 3.10
N PHE A 186 -7.34 12.35 3.78
CA PHE A 186 -7.57 12.66 5.18
C PHE A 186 -7.93 11.38 5.93
N PHE A 187 -7.25 11.18 7.06
CA PHE A 187 -7.55 10.08 7.96
C PHE A 187 -7.36 10.50 9.41
N GLU A 188 -8.19 9.94 10.29
CA GLU A 188 -8.16 10.22 11.72
C GLU A 188 -7.58 9.03 12.47
N ALA A 189 -6.39 9.21 13.04
CA ALA A 189 -5.77 8.20 13.90
C ALA A 189 -6.50 8.16 15.25
N ARG A 190 -6.98 6.97 15.63
CA ARG A 190 -7.53 6.72 16.97
C ARG A 190 -6.37 6.37 17.91
N THR A 191 -6.10 7.24 18.87
CA THR A 191 -5.08 7.04 19.91
C THR A 191 -5.73 7.01 21.30
N THR A 192 -5.02 6.54 22.32
CA THR A 192 -5.55 6.51 23.69
C THR A 192 -5.88 7.91 24.24
N PHE A 193 -5.15 8.93 23.80
CA PHE A 193 -5.30 10.31 24.29
C PHE A 193 -6.31 11.12 23.48
N GLY A 194 -6.88 10.56 22.42
CA GLY A 194 -7.83 11.23 21.53
C GLY A 194 -7.59 10.91 20.06
N ARG A 195 -7.98 11.85 19.20
CA ARG A 195 -7.91 11.69 17.74
C ARG A 195 -6.85 12.63 17.16
N ILE A 196 -5.99 12.10 16.28
CA ILE A 196 -5.00 12.89 15.56
C ILE A 196 -5.42 12.92 14.09
N GLY A 197 -5.66 14.10 13.55
CA GLY A 197 -5.98 14.29 12.15
C GLY A 197 -4.72 14.30 11.29
N VAL A 198 -4.66 13.44 10.28
CA VAL A 198 -3.57 13.38 9.30
C VAL A 198 -4.11 13.83 7.95
N LYS A 199 -3.57 14.93 7.43
CA LYS A 199 -3.90 15.49 6.11
C LYS A 199 -2.68 15.35 5.20
N VAL A 200 -2.89 14.78 4.03
CA VAL A 200 -1.82 14.55 3.05
C VAL A 200 -2.23 15.16 1.71
N TRP A 201 -1.30 15.90 1.11
CA TRP A 201 -1.41 16.42 -0.24
C TRP A 201 -0.28 15.83 -1.08
N ILE A 202 -0.61 15.21 -2.20
CA ILE A 202 0.36 14.66 -3.14
C ILE A 202 0.17 15.34 -4.49
N TYR A 203 1.24 15.89 -5.05
CA TYR A 203 1.26 16.48 -6.38
C TYR A 203 1.87 15.50 -7.37
N LYS A 204 1.08 15.13 -8.39
CA LYS A 204 1.47 14.12 -9.39
C LYS A 204 1.94 14.72 -10.72
N GLY A 205 1.89 16.06 -10.85
CA GLY A 205 2.24 16.78 -12.07
C GLY A 205 1.10 17.61 -12.62
N GLU A 206 1.29 18.17 -13.80
CA GLU A 206 0.27 18.97 -14.49
C GLU A 206 -0.39 18.14 -15.58
N LEU A 207 -1.72 18.26 -15.70
CA LEU A 207 -2.47 17.66 -16.79
C LEU A 207 -2.72 18.73 -17.86
N ILE A 208 -1.96 18.68 -18.95
CA ILE A 208 -2.08 19.63 -20.07
C ILE A 208 -3.09 19.05 -21.08
N GLY A 209 -4.39 19.32 -20.90
CA GLY A 209 -5.45 18.82 -21.78
C GLY A 209 -6.77 18.46 -21.08
N GLY A 210 -6.84 18.63 -19.75
CA GLY A 210 -8.05 18.38 -18.95
C GLY A 210 -8.42 16.90 -18.82
N LEU A 211 -9.63 16.64 -18.31
CA LEU A 211 -10.12 15.27 -18.04
C LEU A 211 -10.19 14.37 -19.28
N LYS A 212 -10.45 14.91 -20.47
CA LYS A 212 -10.59 14.14 -21.71
C LYS A 212 -9.32 13.36 -22.07
N GLN A 213 -8.14 13.97 -21.91
CA GLN A 213 -6.88 13.27 -22.16
C GLN A 213 -6.56 12.22 -21.11
N LYS A 214 -6.91 12.45 -19.83
CA LYS A 214 -6.70 11.47 -18.76
C LYS A 214 -7.53 10.20 -19.01
N GLN A 215 -8.75 10.35 -19.49
CA GLN A 215 -9.63 9.24 -19.89
C GLN A 215 -9.07 8.49 -21.11
N GLN A 216 -8.63 9.23 -22.14
CA GLN A 216 -7.97 8.63 -23.32
C GLN A 216 -6.69 7.87 -22.95
N GLU A 217 -5.84 8.41 -22.07
CA GLU A 217 -4.62 7.73 -21.63
C GLU A 217 -4.91 6.46 -20.82
N SER A 218 -6.00 6.45 -20.04
CA SER A 218 -6.45 5.23 -19.36
C SER A 218 -7.03 4.18 -20.31
N GLU A 219 -7.70 4.59 -21.40
CA GLU A 219 -8.27 3.68 -22.41
C GLU A 219 -7.20 3.11 -23.37
N VAL A 220 -6.19 3.91 -23.73
CA VAL A 220 -5.14 3.54 -24.70
C VAL A 220 -4.07 2.62 -24.10
N ARG A 221 -4.00 2.47 -22.76
CA ARG A 221 -3.11 1.50 -22.11
C ARG A 221 -3.87 0.19 -21.83
N PRO A 222 -3.88 -0.80 -22.75
CA PRO A 222 -4.42 -2.11 -22.42
C PRO A 222 -3.61 -2.71 -21.24
N PRO A 223 -4.24 -3.52 -20.37
CA PRO A 223 -3.50 -4.26 -19.37
C PRO A 223 -2.52 -5.16 -20.12
N ARG A 224 -1.22 -4.91 -19.92
CA ARG A 224 -0.18 -5.78 -20.44
C ARG A 224 -0.32 -7.10 -19.69
N GLY A 225 -1.12 -8.00 -20.27
CA GLY A 225 -1.33 -9.34 -19.76
C GLY A 225 0.03 -10.03 -19.67
N GLU A 226 0.45 -10.31 -18.45
CA GLU A 226 1.55 -11.20 -18.15
C GLU A 226 1.08 -12.62 -18.48
N GLY A 227 1.10 -12.95 -19.77
CA GLY A 227 0.80 -14.28 -20.30
C GLY A 227 2.10 -14.95 -20.72
N GLY A 228 2.81 -15.51 -19.75
CA GLY A 228 3.83 -16.52 -20.02
C GLY A 228 3.14 -17.83 -20.45
N GLY A 229 3.47 -18.32 -21.63
CA GLY A 229 2.99 -19.61 -22.13
C GLY A 229 3.51 -19.89 -23.53
N GLY A 230 4.63 -20.61 -23.61
CA GLY A 230 5.35 -20.89 -24.84
C GLY A 230 4.50 -21.58 -25.91
N GLY A 231 4.67 -21.13 -27.15
CA GLY A 231 4.16 -21.78 -28.34
C GLY A 231 5.21 -21.65 -29.45
N GLY A 232 6.04 -22.68 -29.59
CA GLY A 232 7.07 -22.74 -30.62
C GLY A 232 6.46 -22.58 -32.02
N ARG A 233 6.98 -21.63 -32.78
CA ARG A 233 6.85 -21.58 -34.23
C ARG A 233 8.25 -21.41 -34.82
N ARG A 234 8.94 -22.52 -34.95
CA ARG A 234 10.14 -22.62 -35.79
C ARG A 234 9.64 -22.62 -37.24
N SER A 235 9.76 -21.47 -37.90
CA SER A 235 9.38 -21.32 -39.29
C SER A 235 10.39 -22.05 -40.18
N GLU A 236 9.87 -22.99 -40.97
CA GLU A 236 10.44 -23.45 -42.22
C GLU A 236 10.78 -22.24 -43.11
N ARG A 237 12.05 -22.02 -43.41
CA ARG A 237 12.45 -21.29 -44.62
C ARG A 237 13.80 -21.79 -45.10
N GLY A 238 13.73 -22.69 -46.06
CA GLY A 238 14.88 -23.13 -46.84
C GLY A 238 15.50 -21.98 -47.64
N GLY A 239 16.82 -22.02 -47.73
CA GLY A 239 17.63 -21.12 -48.54
C GLY A 239 18.91 -21.81 -48.99
N LYS A 240 18.84 -22.42 -50.17
CA LYS A 240 19.94 -22.76 -51.11
C LYS A 240 21.35 -22.25 -50.73
N ARG A 241 22.34 -23.15 -50.79
CA ARG A 241 23.38 -23.13 -51.84
C ARG A 241 24.25 -24.39 -51.83
N ARG A 242 24.76 -24.68 -53.03
CA ARG A 242 25.30 -25.93 -53.55
C ARG A 242 26.84 -25.86 -53.55
N SER A 243 27.46 -27.03 -53.38
CA SER A 243 28.73 -27.50 -53.98
C SER A 243 30.04 -26.75 -53.74
N GLY A 244 31.06 -27.51 -53.33
CA GLY A 244 32.37 -27.45 -54.00
C GLY A 244 33.61 -27.39 -53.10
N ALA A 245 34.29 -28.54 -53.01
CA ALA A 245 35.74 -28.71 -53.12
C ALA A 245 36.71 -28.28 -51.98
N SER A 246 37.50 -29.29 -51.59
CA SER A 246 38.96 -29.28 -51.35
C SER A 246 39.53 -28.75 -50.03
N GLY A 247 40.22 -29.66 -49.32
CA GLY A 247 41.64 -29.47 -49.09
C GLY A 247 42.10 -29.25 -47.63
N THR A 248 42.89 -30.23 -47.18
CA THR A 248 44.11 -30.12 -46.34
C THR A 248 43.98 -29.78 -44.84
N THR A 249 44.32 -30.79 -44.01
CA THR A 249 45.25 -30.79 -42.85
C THR A 249 45.32 -29.56 -41.94
N ASN A 250 45.38 -29.65 -40.60
CA ASN A 250 46.35 -30.43 -39.82
C ASN A 250 46.00 -30.35 -38.31
N THR A 251 46.44 -31.37 -37.55
CA THR A 251 46.89 -31.33 -36.14
C THR A 251 45.93 -30.79 -35.05
N GLY A 252 45.44 -31.61 -34.12
CA GLY A 252 46.14 -31.99 -32.87
C GLY A 252 45.96 -30.89 -31.82
N THR A 253 45.33 -31.10 -30.66
CA THR A 253 45.99 -31.63 -29.45
C THR A 253 44.95 -31.78 -28.32
N GLN A 254 44.82 -32.99 -27.77
CA GLN A 254 44.36 -33.20 -26.39
C GLN A 254 45.57 -33.24 -25.47
N GLY A 255 45.45 -32.62 -24.30
CA GLY A 255 45.87 -33.15 -22.99
C GLY A 255 47.36 -33.38 -22.70
N GLY A 256 47.85 -32.82 -21.60
CA GLY A 256 48.96 -33.42 -20.86
C GLY A 256 49.87 -32.50 -20.03
N ARG A 257 49.67 -32.54 -18.70
CA ARG A 257 50.68 -32.61 -17.61
C ARG A 257 51.75 -31.51 -17.37
N SER A 258 51.65 -30.94 -16.16
CA SER A 258 52.61 -30.97 -15.02
C SER A 258 54.03 -30.36 -15.04
N ALA A 259 54.43 -29.96 -13.80
CA ALA A 259 55.75 -29.62 -13.21
C ALA A 259 56.11 -28.11 -13.21
N LYS A 260 56.66 -27.47 -12.16
CA LYS A 260 57.68 -27.89 -11.16
C LYS A 260 57.73 -26.85 -9.98
N GLY A 261 58.10 -27.27 -8.76
CA GLY A 261 58.26 -26.45 -7.50
C GLY A 261 59.57 -25.64 -7.39
N PRO A 262 60.19 -25.32 -6.19
CA PRO A 262 60.04 -25.93 -4.84
C PRO A 262 60.23 -25.03 -3.55
N LYS A 263 59.96 -25.64 -2.35
CA LYS A 263 60.62 -25.55 -0.97
C LYS A 263 60.69 -24.19 -0.20
N SER A 264 60.67 -24.06 1.14
CA SER A 264 60.84 -24.92 2.36
C SER A 264 60.32 -24.15 3.62
N GLY A 265 59.58 -24.75 4.57
CA GLY A 265 60.04 -25.23 5.91
C GLY A 265 59.63 -24.25 7.06
N GLY A 266 59.20 -24.60 8.28
CA GLY A 266 58.84 -25.85 8.96
C GLY A 266 58.36 -25.56 10.42
N SER A 267 57.31 -26.27 10.86
CA SER A 267 57.02 -26.89 12.19
C SER A 267 57.11 -26.17 13.57
N ALA A 268 56.02 -26.42 14.35
CA ALA A 268 55.88 -26.69 15.81
C ALA A 268 56.23 -25.56 16.81
N GLU A 269 55.49 -25.27 17.89
CA GLU A 269 55.03 -26.12 19.01
C GLU A 269 53.90 -25.42 19.81
N SER A 270 53.05 -26.18 20.50
CA SER A 270 52.23 -25.78 21.68
C SER A 270 52.73 -26.62 22.88
N PRO A 271 52.13 -26.65 24.10
CA PRO A 271 51.26 -25.74 24.87
C PRO A 271 51.74 -25.60 26.36
N GLN A 272 51.00 -24.89 27.23
CA GLN A 272 50.68 -25.21 28.66
C GLN A 272 50.21 -23.94 29.41
N GLN A 273 48.97 -23.92 29.95
CA GLN A 273 48.58 -24.22 31.36
C GLN A 273 49.04 -23.10 32.33
N GLU A 274 48.27 -22.61 33.30
CA GLU A 274 47.29 -23.27 34.16
C GLU A 274 46.55 -22.22 35.02
N GLN A 275 45.28 -22.53 35.38
CA GLN A 275 44.62 -22.34 36.70
C GLN A 275 44.41 -20.93 37.27
N THR A 276 43.35 -20.62 38.05
CA THR A 276 42.38 -21.38 38.87
C THR A 276 41.17 -20.45 39.10
N ALA A 277 39.91 -20.91 39.01
CA ALA A 277 39.04 -21.39 40.12
C ALA A 277 38.63 -20.24 41.07
N THR A 278 37.37 -20.00 41.47
CA THR A 278 36.30 -20.87 42.05
C THR A 278 35.03 -19.98 42.17
N ASP A 279 33.83 -20.43 41.77
CA ASP A 279 32.77 -21.03 42.64
C ASP A 279 31.91 -19.93 43.32
N ALA A 280 30.59 -19.96 43.57
CA ALA A 280 29.49 -20.91 43.48
C ALA A 280 28.17 -20.07 43.47
N ALA A 281 27.10 -20.47 42.78
CA ALA A 281 25.87 -21.06 43.34
C ALA A 281 24.71 -20.12 43.75
N ALA A 282 23.51 -20.56 43.36
CA ALA A 282 22.16 -20.38 43.96
C ALA A 282 21.53 -18.97 43.99
N GLU A 283 20.47 -18.70 43.21
CA GLU A 283 19.06 -19.06 43.45
C GLU A 283 18.36 -18.06 44.41
N ASN A 284 17.46 -17.23 43.87
CA ASN A 284 16.23 -16.83 44.56
C ASN A 284 15.24 -16.13 43.62
N ALA A 285 14.06 -16.74 43.50
CA ALA A 285 12.86 -16.21 42.85
C ALA A 285 12.04 -15.37 43.86
N PRO A 286 11.21 -14.40 43.42
CA PRO A 286 10.37 -13.63 44.32
C PRO A 286 9.03 -14.33 44.61
N ALA A 287 8.63 -14.22 45.88
CA ALA A 287 7.44 -14.80 46.48
C ALA A 287 6.11 -14.28 45.88
N VAL A 288 5.20 -15.22 45.63
CA VAL A 288 3.77 -15.00 45.38
C VAL A 288 3.03 -15.27 46.68
N SER A 289 2.24 -14.31 47.14
CA SER A 289 1.37 -14.41 48.31
C SER A 289 -0.01 -14.93 47.91
N GLU A 290 -0.41 -16.10 48.43
CA GLU A 290 -1.81 -16.51 48.53
C GLU A 290 -2.46 -15.92 49.81
N PRO A 291 -3.77 -15.65 49.83
CA PRO A 291 -4.52 -15.48 51.07
C PRO A 291 -5.17 -16.80 51.50
N HIS A 292 -4.99 -17.13 52.79
CA HIS A 292 -5.66 -18.22 53.49
C HIS A 292 -7.18 -17.99 53.60
N ALA A 293 -7.94 -19.07 53.43
CA ALA A 293 -9.32 -19.24 53.87
C ALA A 293 -9.36 -19.82 55.29
N GLU A 294 -10.26 -19.30 56.13
CA GLU A 294 -10.95 -19.89 57.32
C GLU A 294 -11.78 -18.73 57.92
N GLN A 295 -13.00 -18.82 58.47
CA GLN A 295 -13.80 -19.92 59.02
C GLN A 295 -15.28 -19.50 59.04
N LYS A 296 -16.15 -20.52 59.12
CA LYS A 296 -17.59 -20.43 59.41
C LYS A 296 -17.84 -19.88 60.82
N THR A 297 -18.91 -19.11 60.98
CA THR A 297 -19.75 -19.10 62.20
C THR A 297 -21.20 -18.87 61.80
N GLU A 298 -22.06 -19.66 62.43
CA GLU A 298 -23.52 -19.75 62.33
C GLU A 298 -24.21 -18.50 62.92
N ASP A 299 -25.21 -17.95 62.23
CA ASP A 299 -26.65 -17.89 62.61
C ASP A 299 -27.42 -17.03 61.58
#